data_AF-A0A2A5DXX2-F1
#
_entry.id   AF-A0A2A5DXX2-F1
#
_cell.length_a   1.000
_cell.length_b   1.000
_cell.length_c   1.000
_cell.angle_alpha   90.00
_cell.angle_beta   90.00
_cell.angle_gamma   90.00
#
_symmetry.space_group_name_H-M   'P 1'
#
loop_
_entity.id
_entity.type
_entity.pdbx_description
1 polymer ?
#
loop_
_entity_poly.entity_id
_entity_poly.type
_entity_poly.pdbx_seq_one_letter_code
_entity_poly.pdbx_strand_id
1 'polypeptide(L)'
;MMAINNNFPLNDHPAIKKMILNLSNLISANENNEFQHLIISLKLQLEEYFTYEEAKFLNVHNKLNNFHLKEHSDFINELSDLEREGHRSSKERMFTVSKIKFWLNNHVSNLDIFL
;
A
#
# COMPACT_ATOMS: atom_id res chain seq x y z
N MET A 1 2.87 29.71 7.39
CA MET A 1 3.99 28.78 7.64
C MET A 1 3.40 27.54 8.29
N MET A 2 3.38 26.41 7.58
CA MET A 2 3.21 25.10 8.21
C MET A 2 4.52 24.35 8.04
N ALA A 3 5.00 23.73 9.12
CA ALA A 3 6.18 22.89 9.09
C ALA A 3 5.91 21.69 8.18
N ILE A 4 6.65 21.60 7.08
CA ILE A 4 6.79 20.37 6.29
C ILE A 4 7.58 19.43 7.19
N ASN A 5 6.91 18.43 7.76
CA ASN A 5 7.60 17.41 8.53
C ASN A 5 8.37 16.54 7.53
N ASN A 6 9.69 16.55 7.68
CA ASN A 6 10.64 15.88 6.80
C ASN A 6 10.80 14.41 7.18
N ASN A 7 11.14 13.61 6.16
CA ASN A 7 11.35 12.15 6.15
C ASN A 7 10.01 11.40 6.14
N PHE A 8 9.83 10.36 5.32
CA PHE A 8 10.01 8.97 5.77
C PHE A 8 9.94 8.03 4.55
N PRO A 9 10.90 7.11 4.33
CA PRO A 9 10.79 6.00 3.37
C PRO A 9 9.83 4.89 3.88
N LEU A 10 9.27 4.03 3.01
CA LEU A 10 8.32 2.95 3.39
C LEU A 10 8.92 1.99 4.44
N ASN A 11 10.24 1.84 4.42
CA ASN A 11 10.98 1.09 5.43
C ASN A 11 10.75 1.59 6.87
N ASP A 12 10.42 2.86 7.03
CA ASP A 12 10.14 3.51 8.30
C ASP A 12 8.63 3.64 8.62
N HIS A 13 7.72 2.99 7.86
CA HIS A 13 6.28 2.94 8.15
C HIS A 13 5.85 1.59 8.78
N PRO A 14 6.18 1.31 10.08
CA PRO A 14 5.71 0.12 10.77
C PRO A 14 4.18 0.05 10.86
N ALA A 15 3.49 1.20 10.73
CA ALA A 15 2.04 1.28 10.68
C ALA A 15 1.46 0.58 9.44
N ILE A 16 1.94 0.90 8.23
CA ILE A 16 1.47 0.30 6.97
C ILE A 16 1.74 -1.22 6.96
N LYS A 17 2.97 -1.62 7.36
CA LYS A 17 3.34 -3.04 7.51
C LYS A 17 2.40 -3.76 8.49
N LYS A 18 2.10 -3.16 9.64
CA LYS A 18 1.18 -3.71 10.64
C LYS A 18 -0.26 -3.81 10.13
N MET A 19 -0.75 -2.80 9.40
CA MET A 19 -2.08 -2.81 8.80
C MET A 19 -2.21 -3.97 7.78
N ILE A 20 -1.23 -4.16 6.91
CA ILE A 20 -1.22 -5.26 5.94
C ILE A 20 -1.15 -6.64 6.62
N LEU A 21 -0.36 -6.78 7.69
CA LEU A 21 -0.30 -8.02 8.46
C LEU A 21 -1.66 -8.35 9.12
N ASN A 22 -2.33 -7.32 9.64
CA ASN A 22 -3.63 -7.45 10.29
C ASN A 22 -4.76 -7.84 9.34
N LEU A 23 -4.69 -7.51 8.04
CA LEU A 23 -5.73 -7.90 7.07
C LEU A 23 -6.01 -9.40 7.03
N SER A 24 -4.97 -10.25 7.08
CA SER A 24 -5.15 -11.72 7.11
C SER A 24 -5.81 -12.21 8.40
N ASN A 25 -5.52 -11.54 9.53
CA ASN A 25 -6.11 -11.88 10.82
C ASN A 25 -7.61 -11.55 10.82
N LEU A 26 -7.99 -10.38 10.30
CA LEU A 26 -9.40 -9.96 10.21
C LEU A 26 -10.22 -10.86 9.28
N ILE A 27 -9.66 -11.30 8.15
CA ILE A 27 -10.33 -12.27 7.27
C ILE A 27 -10.55 -13.61 8.00
N SER A 28 -9.54 -14.07 8.74
CA SER A 28 -9.60 -15.35 9.48
C SER A 28 -10.57 -15.28 10.67
N ALA A 29 -10.69 -14.12 11.30
CA ALA A 29 -11.66 -13.84 12.36
C ALA A 29 -13.08 -13.57 11.84
N ASN A 30 -13.27 -13.48 10.51
CA ASN A 30 -14.52 -13.11 9.85
C ASN A 30 -15.04 -11.71 10.26
N GLU A 31 -14.12 -10.82 10.66
CA GLU A 31 -14.37 -9.43 11.06
C GLU A 31 -14.46 -8.53 9.82
N ASN A 32 -15.55 -8.69 9.07
CA ASN A 32 -15.71 -8.10 7.74
C ASN A 32 -15.79 -6.56 7.76
N ASN A 33 -16.35 -5.98 8.83
CA ASN A 33 -16.48 -4.53 8.98
C ASN A 33 -15.11 -3.91 9.30
N GLU A 34 -14.39 -4.50 10.24
CA GLU A 34 -13.03 -4.10 10.63
C GLU A 34 -12.07 -4.27 9.45
N PHE A 35 -12.23 -5.35 8.67
CA PHE A 35 -11.49 -5.57 7.45
C PHE A 35 -11.71 -4.44 6.42
N GLN A 36 -12.97 -4.05 6.20
CA GLN A 36 -13.32 -2.94 5.32
C GLN A 36 -12.73 -1.61 5.81
N HIS A 37 -12.89 -1.29 7.09
CA HIS A 37 -12.29 -0.11 7.68
C HIS A 37 -10.76 -0.09 7.55
N LEU A 38 -10.11 -1.24 7.74
CA LEU A 38 -8.66 -1.36 7.62
C LEU A 38 -8.17 -1.19 6.19
N ILE A 39 -8.88 -1.71 5.19
CA ILE A 39 -8.54 -1.52 3.76
C ILE A 39 -8.63 -0.05 3.38
N ILE A 40 -9.74 0.61 3.72
CA ILE A 40 -9.93 2.03 3.42
C ILE A 40 -8.81 2.86 4.04
N SER A 41 -8.50 2.60 5.32
CA SER A 41 -7.43 3.30 6.03
C SER A 41 -6.05 3.03 5.43
N LEU A 42 -5.79 1.79 5.01
CA LEU A 42 -4.54 1.40 4.38
C LEU A 42 -4.35 2.10 3.02
N LYS A 43 -5.40 2.14 2.22
CA LYS A 43 -5.40 2.80 0.90
C LYS A 43 -5.09 4.30 1.03
N LEU A 44 -5.76 5.01 1.95
CA LEU A 44 -5.50 6.43 2.19
C LEU A 44 -4.03 6.70 2.59
N GLN A 45 -3.47 5.88 3.48
CA GLN A 45 -2.07 6.04 3.90
C GLN A 45 -1.08 5.76 2.76
N LEU A 46 -1.38 4.78 1.91
CA LEU A 46 -0.54 4.46 0.76
C LEU A 46 -0.63 5.51 -0.34
N GLU A 47 -1.81 6.08 -0.60
CA GLU A 47 -1.98 7.18 -1.56
C GLU A 47 -1.19 8.42 -1.12
N GLU A 48 -1.23 8.78 0.17
CA GLU A 48 -0.44 9.88 0.72
C GLU A 48 1.07 9.61 0.61
N TYR A 49 1.49 8.38 0.93
CA TYR A 49 2.87 7.95 0.81
C TYR A 49 3.38 7.99 -0.64
N PHE A 50 2.65 7.39 -1.58
CA PHE A 50 3.03 7.38 -2.99
C PHE A 50 3.09 8.81 -3.55
N THR A 51 2.12 9.66 -3.23
CA THR A 51 2.17 11.08 -3.63
C THR A 51 3.45 11.78 -3.14
N TYR A 52 3.87 11.49 -1.91
CA TYR A 52 5.11 12.03 -1.34
C TYR A 52 6.36 11.52 -2.05
N GLU A 53 6.46 10.23 -2.31
CA GLU A 53 7.56 9.62 -3.06
C GLU A 53 7.66 10.20 -4.47
N GLU A 54 6.53 10.24 -5.18
CA GLU A 54 6.46 10.74 -6.55
C GLU A 54 6.89 12.21 -6.64
N ALA A 55 6.50 13.03 -5.66
CA ALA A 55 6.94 14.42 -5.56
C ALA A 55 8.45 14.56 -5.36
N LYS A 56 9.10 13.61 -4.65
CA LYS A 56 10.56 13.57 -4.53
C LYS A 56 11.22 13.11 -5.83
N PHE A 57 10.70 12.06 -6.46
CA PHE A 57 11.26 11.49 -7.69
C PHE A 57 11.08 12.38 -8.92
N LEU A 58 10.08 13.27 -8.94
CA LEU A 58 9.90 14.31 -9.97
C LEU A 58 11.15 15.22 -10.14
N ASN A 59 12.00 15.34 -9.11
CA ASN A 59 13.25 16.12 -9.18
C ASN A 59 14.45 15.34 -9.75
N VAL A 60 14.30 14.04 -10.06
CA VAL A 60 15.39 13.18 -10.56
C VAL A 60 14.98 12.57 -11.90
N HIS A 61 15.72 12.87 -12.98
CA HIS A 61 15.29 12.60 -14.35
C HIS A 61 15.04 11.11 -14.69
N ASN A 62 13.79 10.86 -15.10
CA ASN A 62 13.30 10.31 -16.38
C ASN A 62 13.54 8.82 -16.74
N LYS A 63 12.42 8.12 -17.01
CA LYS A 63 12.16 6.67 -17.26
C LYS A 63 11.91 5.77 -16.05
N LEU A 64 12.73 5.76 -15.01
CA LEU A 64 12.45 4.95 -13.80
C LEU A 64 11.15 5.42 -13.12
N ASN A 65 10.89 6.72 -13.17
CA ASN A 65 9.71 7.35 -12.58
C ASN A 65 8.40 6.80 -13.17
N ASN A 66 8.30 6.56 -14.48
CA ASN A 66 7.04 6.07 -15.09
C ASN A 66 6.71 4.62 -14.70
N PHE A 67 7.72 3.77 -14.53
CA PHE A 67 7.51 2.40 -14.06
C PHE A 67 7.08 2.40 -12.59
N HIS A 68 7.72 3.22 -11.76
CA HIS A 68 7.42 3.35 -10.34
C HIS A 68 6.00 3.94 -10.10
N LEU A 69 5.63 5.00 -10.82
CA LEU A 69 4.28 5.57 -10.85
C LEU A 69 3.21 4.54 -11.23
N LYS A 70 3.52 3.69 -12.23
CA LYS A 70 2.62 2.64 -12.67
C LYS A 70 2.45 1.56 -11.59
N GLU A 71 3.54 1.15 -10.94
CA GLU A 71 3.49 0.18 -9.84
C GLU A 71 2.63 0.71 -8.67
N HIS A 72 2.75 1.98 -8.30
CA HIS A 72 1.89 2.61 -7.28
C HIS A 72 0.41 2.58 -7.69
N SER A 73 0.11 3.00 -8.93
CA SER A 73 -1.27 3.02 -9.43
C SER A 73 -1.88 1.61 -9.49
N ASP A 74 -1.14 0.62 -10.00
CA ASP A 74 -1.59 -0.77 -10.05
C ASP A 74 -1.88 -1.31 -8.64
N PHE A 75 -1.05 -0.96 -7.65
CA PHE A 75 -1.25 -1.38 -6.27
C PHE A 75 -2.49 -0.76 -5.61
N ILE A 76 -2.72 0.55 -5.80
CA ILE A 76 -3.94 1.21 -5.32
C ILE A 76 -5.19 0.64 -6.00
N ASN A 77 -5.09 0.26 -7.27
CA ASN A 77 -6.17 -0.41 -7.97
C ASN A 77 -6.48 -1.80 -7.38
N GLU A 78 -5.46 -2.60 -7.06
CA GLU A 78 -5.66 -3.90 -6.38
C GLU A 78 -6.32 -3.73 -5.00
N LEU A 79 -5.95 -2.68 -4.24
CA LEU A 79 -6.59 -2.36 -2.97
C LEU A 79 -8.04 -1.89 -3.14
N SER A 80 -8.31 -1.11 -4.20
CA SER A 80 -9.65 -0.64 -4.54
C SER A 80 -10.55 -1.78 -5.03
N ASP A 81 -9.98 -2.78 -5.71
CA ASP A 81 -10.67 -4.01 -6.03
C ASP A 81 -11.02 -4.76 -4.75
N LEU A 82 -10.08 -4.90 -3.80
CA LEU A 82 -10.33 -5.56 -2.53
C LEU A 82 -11.38 -4.84 -1.67
N GLU A 83 -11.38 -3.50 -1.68
CA GLU A 83 -12.39 -2.65 -1.04
C GLU A 83 -13.78 -2.95 -1.63
N ARG A 84 -13.92 -2.90 -2.96
CA ARG A 84 -15.16 -3.20 -3.70
C ARG A 84 -15.61 -4.65 -3.55
N GLU A 85 -14.65 -5.55 -3.37
CA GLU A 85 -14.85 -6.99 -3.18
C GLU A 85 -15.16 -7.38 -1.72
N GLY A 86 -15.58 -6.45 -0.87
CA GLY A 86 -15.98 -6.72 0.53
C GLY A 86 -16.98 -7.87 0.74
N HIS A 87 -17.69 -8.26 -0.31
CA HIS A 87 -18.66 -9.36 -0.34
C HIS A 87 -18.10 -10.69 -0.90
N ARG A 88 -16.82 -10.75 -1.31
CA ARG A 88 -16.20 -11.98 -1.82
C ARG A 88 -15.84 -12.95 -0.71
N SER A 89 -15.68 -14.23 -1.10
CA SER A 89 -15.36 -15.29 -0.16
C SER A 89 -14.07 -15.01 0.61
N SER A 90 -13.96 -15.51 1.84
CA SER A 90 -12.73 -15.36 2.64
C SER A 90 -11.49 -15.91 1.93
N LYS A 91 -11.64 -16.89 1.03
CA LYS A 91 -10.56 -17.43 0.20
C LYS A 91 -10.05 -16.41 -0.82
N GLU A 92 -10.94 -15.72 -1.51
CA GLU A 92 -10.59 -14.67 -2.48
C GLU A 92 -9.94 -13.48 -1.78
N ARG A 93 -10.50 -13.07 -0.64
CA ARG A 93 -9.92 -11.99 0.18
C ARG A 93 -8.51 -12.35 0.68
N MET A 94 -8.30 -13.59 1.12
CA MET A 94 -6.96 -14.07 1.52
C MET A 94 -5.97 -14.11 0.36
N PHE A 95 -6.42 -14.48 -0.84
CA PHE A 95 -5.58 -14.48 -2.03
C PHE A 95 -5.10 -13.07 -2.38
N THR A 96 -6.01 -12.09 -2.39
CA THR A 96 -5.66 -10.69 -2.67
C THR A 96 -4.77 -10.10 -1.57
N VAL A 97 -5.03 -10.38 -0.28
CA VAL A 97 -4.11 -9.96 0.80
C VAL A 97 -2.73 -10.59 0.65
N SER A 98 -2.63 -11.82 0.12
CA SER A 98 -1.34 -12.46 -0.15
C SER A 98 -0.59 -11.77 -1.30
N LYS A 99 -1.30 -11.33 -2.35
CA LYS A 99 -0.74 -10.50 -3.42
C LYS A 99 -0.21 -9.18 -2.87
N ILE A 100 -0.98 -8.51 -2.02
CA ILE A 100 -0.59 -7.24 -1.39
C ILE A 100 0.69 -7.40 -0.55
N LYS A 101 0.76 -8.48 0.26
CA LYS A 101 1.96 -8.82 1.04
C LYS A 101 3.18 -9.08 0.15
N PHE A 102 2.97 -9.82 -0.94
CA PHE A 102 4.04 -10.12 -1.90
C PHE A 102 4.52 -8.85 -2.60
N TRP A 103 3.62 -7.98 -3.03
CA TRP A 103 3.95 -6.71 -3.66
C TRP A 103 4.74 -5.82 -2.70
N LEU A 104 4.27 -5.64 -1.46
CA LEU A 104 4.96 -4.84 -0.45
C LEU A 104 6.40 -5.33 -0.22
N ASN A 105 6.58 -6.64 -0.05
CA ASN A 105 7.91 -7.22 0.17
C ASN A 105 8.84 -7.01 -1.03
N ASN A 106 8.32 -7.12 -2.26
CA ASN A 106 9.14 -6.88 -3.45
C ASN A 106 9.40 -5.40 -3.72
N HIS A 107 8.43 -4.53 -3.47
CA HIS A 107 8.55 -3.09 -3.70
C HIS A 107 9.54 -2.45 -2.72
N VAL A 108 9.43 -2.78 -1.42
CA VAL A 108 10.39 -2.36 -0.39
C VAL A 108 11.79 -2.92 -0.63
N SER A 109 11.90 -4.13 -1.18
CA SER A 109 13.20 -4.77 -1.39
C SER A 109 13.89 -4.36 -2.69
N ASN A 110 13.17 -3.91 -3.72
CA ASN A 110 13.74 -3.65 -5.05
C ASN A 110 13.68 -2.18 -5.51
N LEU A 111 12.73 -1.38 -5.02
CA LEU A 111 12.53 0.01 -5.49
C LEU A 111 12.95 1.05 -4.44
N ASP A 112 12.73 0.78 -3.15
CA ASP A 112 13.20 1.63 -2.03
C ASP A 112 14.74 1.63 -1.86
N ILE A 113 15.48 0.74 -2.55
CA ILE A 113 16.96 0.75 -2.59
C ILE A 113 17.49 1.98 -3.36
N PHE A 114 16.66 2.64 -4.18
CA PHE A 114 17.04 3.84 -4.92
C PHE A 114 16.88 5.14 -4.13
N LEU A 115 16.60 5.06 -2.82
CA LEU A 115 16.71 6.17 -1.86
C LEU A 115 18.06 6.15 -1.13
#